data_AF-A0AAV4UXF2-F1
#
_entry.id   AF-A0AAV4UXF2-F1
#
_cell.length_a   1.000
_cell.length_b   1.000
_cell.length_c   1.000
_cell.angle_alpha   90.00
_cell.angle_beta   90.00
_cell.angle_gamma   90.00
#
_symmetry.space_group_name_H-M   'P 1'
#
loop_
_entity.id
_entity.type
_entity.pdbx_description
1 polymer ?
#
loop_
_entity_poly.entity_id
_entity_poly.type
_entity_poly.pdbx_seq_one_letter_code
_entity_poly.pdbx_strand_id
1 'polypeptide(L)'
;MREQSKKHGKMLTKSVEIFDFQKFKLSTATHYKSILYFTHYLKIYLDNYPELLKYALVINIIPVVVINKIRFDDKGAQLKQLLEDIDADVLPAFLGGTRTDPDGDPLCKNNYHVWRACT
;
A
#
# COMPACT_ATOMS: atom_id res chain seq x y z
N MET A 1 6.06 25.35 -12.52
CA MET A 1 5.31 25.14 -13.79
C MET A 1 5.15 26.40 -14.62
N ARG A 2 4.64 27.53 -14.08
CA ARG A 2 4.42 28.77 -14.87
C ARG A 2 5.63 29.22 -15.70
N GLU A 3 6.83 29.29 -15.11
CA GLU A 3 8.04 29.68 -15.85
C GLU A 3 8.44 28.67 -16.93
N GLN A 4 8.27 27.38 -16.67
CA GLN A 4 8.51 26.33 -17.67
C GLN A 4 7.46 26.37 -18.79
N SER A 5 6.20 26.72 -18.49
CA SER A 5 5.15 26.91 -19.49
C SER A 5 5.49 28.05 -20.44
N LYS A 6 5.99 29.18 -19.92
CA LYS A 6 6.49 30.31 -20.72
C LYS A 6 7.64 29.87 -21.63
N LYS A 7 8.62 29.14 -21.08
CA LYS A 7 9.79 28.66 -21.83
C LYS A 7 9.42 27.72 -22.99
N HIS A 8 8.43 26.86 -22.81
CA HIS A 8 8.06 25.85 -23.81
C HIS A 8 6.87 26.25 -24.69
N GLY A 9 6.35 27.48 -24.55
CA GLY A 9 5.23 27.98 -25.34
C GLY A 9 3.92 27.19 -25.16
N LYS A 10 3.80 26.38 -24.12
CA LYS A 10 2.60 25.57 -23.84
C LYS A 10 2.33 25.50 -22.35
N MET A 11 1.05 25.44 -21.98
CA MET A 11 0.67 25.30 -20.58
C MET A 11 1.06 23.92 -20.05
N LEU A 12 2.01 23.88 -19.12
CA LEU A 12 2.36 22.68 -18.37
C LEU A 12 1.48 22.63 -17.11
N THR A 13 0.69 21.56 -17.01
CA THR A 13 -0.25 21.31 -15.91
C THR A 13 0.13 20.09 -15.06
N LYS A 14 1.13 19.32 -15.49
CA LYS A 14 1.54 18.06 -14.83
C LYS A 14 3.02 18.06 -14.46
N SER A 15 3.35 17.42 -13.34
CA SER A 15 4.71 17.16 -12.85
C SER A 15 5.15 15.73 -13.15
N VAL A 16 6.47 15.55 -13.25
CA VAL A 16 7.12 14.24 -13.17
C VAL A 16 7.92 14.25 -11.88
N GLU A 17 7.73 13.23 -11.06
CA GLU A 17 8.39 13.12 -9.76
C GLU A 17 9.39 11.96 -9.76
N ILE A 18 10.58 12.20 -9.20
CA ILE A 18 11.64 11.19 -9.11
C ILE A 18 11.93 10.99 -7.63
N PHE A 19 11.72 9.77 -7.15
CA PHE A 19 12.00 9.36 -5.78
C PHE A 19 13.24 8.47 -5.76
N ASP A 20 14.34 8.99 -5.23
CA ASP A 20 15.60 8.26 -5.09
C ASP A 20 15.76 7.70 -3.67
N PHE A 21 15.76 6.37 -3.57
CA PHE A 21 15.86 5.64 -2.31
C PHE A 21 17.28 5.12 -2.01
N GLN A 22 18.33 5.55 -2.73
CA GLN A 22 19.70 5.01 -2.62
C GLN A 22 20.25 4.96 -1.19
N LYS A 23 19.86 5.91 -0.33
CA LYS A 23 20.30 6.00 1.07
C LYS A 23 19.18 5.78 2.08
N PHE A 24 18.03 5.32 1.60
CA PHE A 24 16.86 5.12 2.44
C PHE A 24 16.95 3.76 3.14
N LYS A 25 17.03 3.79 4.46
CA LYS A 25 17.14 2.57 5.27
C LYS A 25 15.78 1.87 5.34
N LEU A 26 15.79 0.53 5.29
CA LEU A 26 14.56 -0.26 5.43
C LEU A 26 13.87 0.03 6.77
N SER A 27 14.65 0.15 7.85
CA SER A 27 14.12 0.51 9.17
C SER A 27 13.41 1.86 9.17
N THR A 28 13.91 2.85 8.42
CA THR A 28 13.22 4.13 8.25
C THR A 28 11.95 3.98 7.42
N ALA A 29 11.98 3.19 6.35
CA ALA A 29 10.85 2.93 5.47
C ALA A 29 9.69 2.23 6.18
N THR A 30 10.01 1.25 7.04
CA THR A 30 9.02 0.43 7.75
C THR A 30 8.62 1.02 9.09
N HIS A 31 9.23 2.12 9.53
CA HIS A 31 8.89 2.74 10.79
C HIS A 31 7.50 3.37 10.71
N TYR A 32 6.63 3.09 11.70
CA TYR A 32 5.24 3.54 11.74
C TYR A 32 5.06 5.03 11.44
N LYS A 33 5.88 5.91 12.05
CA LYS A 33 5.79 7.36 11.82
C LYS A 33 6.09 7.73 10.35
N SER A 34 7.05 7.07 9.72
CA SER A 34 7.40 7.34 8.31
C SER A 34 6.26 6.97 7.39
N ILE A 35 5.66 5.79 7.62
CA ILE A 35 4.49 5.32 6.87
C ILE A 35 3.31 6.28 7.08
N LEU A 36 3.04 6.68 8.33
CA LEU A 36 1.95 7.60 8.67
C LEU A 36 2.11 8.96 7.97
N TYR A 37 3.29 9.58 8.05
CA TYR A 37 3.54 10.87 7.42
C TYR A 37 3.49 10.79 5.90
N PHE A 38 4.05 9.73 5.31
CA PHE A 38 3.99 9.51 3.87
C PHE A 38 2.55 9.32 3.39
N THR A 39 1.75 8.54 4.13
CA THR A 39 0.32 8.33 3.82
C THR A 39 -0.46 9.64 3.92
N HIS A 40 -0.21 10.45 4.96
CA HIS A 40 -0.86 11.75 5.11
C HIS A 40 -0.48 12.72 3.99
N TYR A 41 0.81 12.77 3.61
CA TYR A 41 1.29 13.52 2.46
C TYR A 41 0.60 13.10 1.17
N LEU A 42 0.54 11.80 0.88
CA LEU A 42 -0.13 11.27 -0.30
C LEU A 42 -1.61 11.64 -0.31
N LYS A 43 -2.29 11.57 0.84
CA LYS A 43 -3.70 11.96 0.95
C LYS A 43 -3.90 13.43 0.59
N ILE A 44 -3.14 14.34 1.20
CA ILE A 44 -3.22 15.78 0.89
C ILE A 44 -2.94 16.01 -0.60
N TYR A 45 -1.93 15.35 -1.14
CA TYR A 45 -1.56 15.48 -2.54
C TYR A 45 -2.69 15.05 -3.48
N LEU A 46 -3.27 13.86 -3.26
CA LEU A 46 -4.34 13.32 -4.08
C LEU A 46 -5.64 14.10 -3.94
N ASP A 47 -6.00 14.53 -2.73
CA ASP A 47 -7.24 15.26 -2.47
C ASP A 47 -7.22 16.68 -3.09
N ASN A 48 -6.06 17.33 -3.17
CA ASN A 48 -5.93 18.70 -3.67
C ASN A 48 -5.39 18.81 -5.11
N TYR A 49 -4.65 17.79 -5.58
CA TYR A 49 -3.94 17.82 -6.87
C TYR A 49 -4.06 16.49 -7.65
N PRO A 50 -5.27 15.95 -7.85
CA PRO A 50 -5.47 14.60 -8.38
C PRO A 50 -4.88 14.39 -9.79
N GLU A 51 -4.82 15.43 -10.61
CA GLU A 51 -4.31 15.36 -11.99
C GLU A 51 -2.88 15.90 -12.17
N LEU A 52 -2.23 16.33 -11.09
CA LEU A 52 -0.91 16.96 -11.15
C LEU A 52 0.17 15.94 -11.52
N LEU A 53 0.09 14.71 -11.05
CA LEU A 53 1.10 13.69 -11.33
C LEU A 53 0.95 13.12 -12.74
N LYS A 54 1.97 13.26 -13.59
CA LYS A 54 2.03 12.59 -14.89
C LYS A 54 2.50 11.13 -14.74
N TYR A 55 3.59 10.93 -14.00
CA TYR A 55 4.11 9.65 -13.55
C TYR A 55 5.18 9.88 -12.46
N ALA A 56 5.37 8.89 -11.60
CA ALA A 56 6.43 8.86 -10.60
C ALA A 56 7.47 7.80 -10.97
N LEU A 57 8.74 8.19 -11.02
CA LEU A 57 9.89 7.29 -11.17
C LEU A 57 10.45 7.01 -9.79
N VAL A 58 10.47 5.75 -9.39
CA VAL A 58 11.08 5.34 -8.12
C VAL A 58 12.35 4.55 -8.43
N ILE A 59 13.49 5.03 -7.96
CA ILE A 59 14.81 4.46 -8.25
C ILE A 59 15.52 4.07 -6.95
N ASN A 60 16.42 3.08 -7.04
CA ASN A 60 17.22 2.59 -5.91
C ASN A 60 16.39 2.08 -4.72
N ILE A 61 15.24 1.45 -4.97
CA ILE A 61 14.45 0.76 -3.94
C ILE A 61 15.27 -0.41 -3.36
N ILE A 62 15.24 -0.52 -2.03
CA ILE A 62 15.72 -1.65 -1.21
C ILE A 62 15.36 -2.99 -1.90
N PRO A 63 16.25 -4.01 -1.90
CA PRO A 63 16.20 -5.10 -2.87
C PRO A 63 14.82 -5.71 -3.10
N VAL A 64 14.49 -5.85 -4.39
CA VAL A 64 13.30 -6.44 -5.04
C VAL A 64 12.76 -7.71 -4.35
N VAL A 65 13.59 -8.39 -3.57
CA VAL A 65 13.25 -9.57 -2.75
C VAL A 65 12.07 -9.32 -1.81
N VAL A 66 11.87 -8.10 -1.29
CA VAL A 66 10.69 -7.79 -0.45
C VAL A 66 9.43 -7.57 -1.29
N ILE A 67 9.58 -6.96 -2.48
CA ILE A 67 8.46 -6.69 -3.39
C ILE A 67 7.86 -8.00 -3.89
N ASN A 68 8.68 -9.01 -4.20
CA ASN A 68 8.21 -10.34 -4.63
C ASN A 68 7.44 -11.10 -3.54
N LYS A 69 7.50 -10.66 -2.28
CA LYS A 69 6.75 -11.25 -1.16
C LYS A 69 5.43 -10.52 -0.87
N ILE A 70 5.13 -9.45 -1.61
CA ILE A 70 3.91 -8.65 -1.46
C ILE A 70 3.03 -8.91 -2.67
N ARG A 71 1.89 -9.59 -2.46
CA ARG A 71 0.87 -9.76 -3.48
C ARG A 71 -0.06 -8.54 -3.47
N PHE A 72 -0.22 -7.89 -4.63
CA PHE A 72 -1.16 -6.79 -4.82
C PHE A 72 -2.37 -7.32 -5.60
N ASP A 73 -3.43 -7.68 -4.90
CA ASP A 73 -4.65 -8.19 -5.54
C ASP A 73 -5.75 -7.13 -5.57
N ASP A 74 -6.59 -7.19 -6.61
CA ASP A 74 -7.80 -6.39 -6.68
C ASP A 74 -8.89 -6.93 -5.73
N LYS A 75 -9.78 -6.05 -5.26
CA LYS A 75 -10.75 -6.36 -4.20
C LYS A 75 -11.77 -7.47 -4.54
N GLY A 76 -11.87 -7.87 -5.82
CA GLY A 76 -12.94 -8.74 -6.32
C GLY A 76 -12.57 -10.22 -6.42
N ALA A 77 -11.35 -10.54 -6.84
CA ALA A 77 -10.85 -11.93 -6.93
C ALA A 77 -10.36 -12.47 -5.56
N GLN A 78 -10.24 -11.56 -4.58
CA GLN A 78 -9.42 -11.62 -3.38
C GLN A 78 -9.76 -12.74 -2.38
N LEU A 79 -11.03 -13.02 -2.12
CA LEU A 79 -11.40 -13.86 -0.97
C LEU A 79 -11.20 -15.36 -1.21
N LYS A 80 -11.40 -15.82 -2.46
CA LYS A 80 -11.20 -17.24 -2.82
C LYS A 80 -9.72 -17.60 -2.95
N GLN A 81 -8.90 -16.66 -3.43
CA GLN A 81 -7.46 -16.87 -3.57
C GLN A 81 -6.74 -16.93 -2.22
N LEU A 82 -7.25 -16.26 -1.19
CA LEU A 82 -6.73 -16.40 0.17
C LEU A 82 -6.80 -17.85 0.67
N LEU A 83 -7.81 -18.61 0.26
CA LEU A 83 -7.98 -20.02 0.63
C LEU A 83 -7.03 -20.97 -0.12
N GLU A 84 -6.29 -20.50 -1.13
CA GLU A 84 -5.23 -21.27 -1.76
C GLU A 84 -3.98 -21.34 -0.88
N ASP A 85 -3.75 -20.29 -0.09
CA ASP A 85 -2.55 -20.10 0.73
C ASP A 85 -2.82 -20.24 2.24
N ILE A 86 -4.08 -20.13 2.70
CA ILE A 86 -4.49 -20.09 4.11
C ILE A 86 -5.70 -21.01 4.33
N ASP A 87 -5.62 -21.90 5.32
CA ASP A 87 -6.74 -22.80 5.65
C ASP A 87 -8.00 -22.03 6.08
N ALA A 88 -9.17 -22.53 5.69
CA ALA A 88 -10.45 -21.86 5.94
C ALA A 88 -10.76 -21.69 7.43
N ASP A 89 -10.36 -22.65 8.27
CA ASP A 89 -10.63 -22.67 9.71
C ASP A 89 -9.81 -21.64 10.51
N VAL A 90 -8.68 -21.20 9.95
CA VAL A 90 -7.86 -20.11 10.52
C VAL A 90 -8.18 -18.74 9.93
N LEU A 91 -8.75 -18.69 8.72
CA LEU A 91 -9.13 -17.45 8.06
C LEU A 91 -10.50 -16.93 8.57
N PRO A 92 -10.62 -15.64 8.97
CA PRO A 92 -11.89 -15.04 9.37
C PRO A 92 -12.98 -15.16 8.32
N ALA A 93 -14.22 -15.36 8.77
CA ALA A 93 -15.37 -15.49 7.90
C ALA A 93 -15.60 -14.25 7.02
N PHE A 94 -15.31 -13.04 7.50
CA PHE A 94 -15.42 -11.83 6.68
C PHE A 94 -14.40 -11.76 5.53
N LEU A 95 -13.32 -12.55 5.60
CA LEU A 95 -12.29 -12.68 4.57
C LEU A 95 -12.49 -13.92 3.68
N GLY A 96 -13.60 -14.65 3.83
CA GLY A 96 -13.94 -15.82 3.02
C GLY A 96 -13.64 -17.18 3.66
N GLY A 97 -13.10 -17.22 4.88
CA GLY A 97 -12.90 -18.45 5.66
C GLY A 97 -14.11 -18.84 6.52
N THR A 98 -13.87 -19.57 7.61
CA THR A 98 -14.89 -20.06 8.53
C THR A 98 -14.62 -19.69 9.99
N ARG A 99 -13.52 -18.99 10.28
CA ARG A 99 -13.18 -18.59 11.66
C ARG A 99 -14.09 -17.46 12.16
N THR A 100 -14.61 -17.63 13.36
CA THR A 100 -15.33 -16.60 14.12
C THR A 100 -14.80 -16.57 15.56
N ASP A 101 -15.04 -15.48 16.28
CA ASP A 101 -14.83 -15.46 17.73
C ASP A 101 -15.85 -16.38 18.45
N PRO A 102 -15.64 -16.71 19.74
CA PRO A 102 -16.56 -17.54 20.52
C PRO A 102 -17.98 -16.97 20.63
N ASP A 103 -18.14 -15.64 20.48
CA ASP A 103 -19.42 -14.94 20.43
C ASP A 103 -20.06 -14.96 19.03
N GLY A 104 -19.39 -15.57 18.05
CA GLY A 104 -19.82 -15.66 16.67
C GLY A 104 -19.46 -14.43 15.82
N ASP A 105 -18.67 -13.46 16.31
CA ASP A 105 -18.28 -12.30 15.49
C ASP A 105 -17.38 -12.74 14.33
N PRO A 106 -17.82 -12.57 13.06
CA PRO A 106 -17.05 -12.98 11.89
C PRO A 106 -15.78 -12.14 11.68
N LEU A 107 -15.65 -11.00 12.37
CA LEU A 107 -14.48 -10.11 12.30
C LEU A 107 -13.34 -10.54 13.23
N CYS A 108 -13.59 -11.53 14.11
CA CYS A 108 -12.72 -12.00 15.19
C CYS A 108 -12.01 -10.86 15.95
N LYS A 109 -12.78 -9.87 16.41
CA LYS A 109 -12.25 -8.63 16.99
C LYS A 109 -11.45 -8.85 18.26
N ASN A 110 -11.67 -9.93 19.01
CA ASN A 110 -11.01 -10.13 20.30
C ASN A 110 -9.50 -10.44 20.21
N ASN A 111 -8.92 -10.57 19.01
CA ASN A 111 -7.52 -10.90 18.76
C ASN A 111 -6.77 -9.82 17.94
N TYR A 112 -6.60 -8.62 18.47
CA TYR A 112 -6.00 -7.45 17.78
C TYR A 112 -4.48 -7.52 17.47
N HIS A 113 -3.81 -8.63 17.73
CA HIS A 113 -2.37 -8.74 17.49
C HIS A 113 -2.12 -9.61 16.27
N VAL A 114 -1.95 -8.94 15.12
CA VAL A 114 -1.37 -9.45 13.85
C VAL A 114 -1.62 -10.94 13.65
N TRP A 115 -2.63 -11.30 12.84
CA TRP A 115 -2.96 -12.66 12.42
C TRP A 115 -1.69 -13.47 12.14
N ARG A 116 -1.18 -14.16 13.16
CA ARG A 116 -0.11 -15.12 12.98
C ARG A 116 -0.81 -16.31 12.40
N ALA A 117 -0.66 -16.52 11.09
CA ALA A 117 -0.79 -17.86 10.55
C ALA A 117 0.13 -18.74 11.40
N CYS A 118 -0.46 -19.58 12.25
CA CYS A 118 0.29 -20.59 12.97
C CYS A 118 0.95 -21.46 11.90
N THR A 119 2.27 -21.50 11.93
CA THR A 119 3.07 -22.54 11.26
C THR A 119 3.28 -23.68 12.24
#